data_AF-C4YBG0-F1
#
_entry.id   AF-C4YBG0-F1
#
_cell.length_a   1.000
_cell.length_b   1.000
_cell.length_c   1.000
_cell.angle_alpha   90.00
_cell.angle_beta   90.00
_cell.angle_gamma   90.00
#
_symmetry.space_group_name_H-M   'P 1'
#
loop_
_entity.id
_entity.type
_entity.pdbx_description
1 polymer ?
#
loop_
_entity_poly.entity_id
_entity_poly.type
_entity_poly.pdbx_seq_one_letter_code
_entity_poly.pdbx_strand_id
1 'polypeptide(L)'
;MAPKRPLGIGKAAKAKKQKKESTENESVGETAASNELTVELDEEIEANDAVAQLKALWKTYFASEDKSELMLNGIIHECDRILRKTHNTKEQDEDDEKIELSGRFYAIYALALSSLAFYHTEDLKKVNDFFAEAFDRIESGRKAFPDSVDLAFAEAKIMISRIPLVEVSQLLVDSRVGKERSDVSKSLDASLAKWEEAQKQAVAQNHFHHYNAENFDFLQALDDLLDMVDNFGQEIMEGEDSDAEEDEKPHVELDEGHPLFAIKSSDKYNLWWREQTIAFLDHLNKNIENASAKELPALAVLKRELCKRLGQSYLMEAEVPANVFTTLSYYSKDAKSLNGLTRVEAQKISQDLFKRALTYLKQAQDEQEPETWVNVAEAMISLGNTYEIDSKEQEETYKEAEAILVKANNATNGKYEDILENLMQG
;
A
#
# COMPACT_ATOMS: atom_id res chain seq x y z
N MET A 1 -42.35 -13.92 -25.66
CA MET A 1 -41.66 -13.31 -24.52
C MET A 1 -40.18 -13.62 -24.68
N ALA A 2 -39.31 -12.62 -24.70
CA ALA A 2 -37.87 -12.89 -24.69
C ALA A 2 -37.52 -13.61 -23.37
N PRO A 3 -36.72 -14.68 -23.40
CA PRO A 3 -36.34 -15.40 -22.19
C PRO A 3 -35.71 -14.42 -21.19
N LYS A 4 -36.18 -14.47 -19.93
CA LYS A 4 -35.62 -13.67 -18.84
C LYS A 4 -34.12 -13.94 -18.74
N ARG A 5 -33.32 -12.88 -18.76
CA ARG A 5 -31.86 -12.94 -18.69
C ARG A 5 -31.42 -13.58 -17.36
N PRO A 6 -30.43 -14.49 -17.35
CA PRO A 6 -29.89 -15.03 -16.11
C PRO A 6 -29.17 -13.93 -15.32
N LEU A 7 -29.73 -13.57 -14.16
CA LEU A 7 -29.14 -12.63 -13.22
C LEU A 7 -28.16 -13.38 -12.30
N GLY A 8 -26.86 -13.14 -12.47
CA GLY A 8 -25.79 -13.64 -11.61
C GLY A 8 -24.66 -14.33 -12.41
N ILE A 9 -23.42 -14.12 -11.98
CA ILE A 9 -22.21 -14.66 -12.61
C ILE A 9 -22.29 -16.19 -12.73
N GLY A 10 -22.67 -16.87 -11.65
CA GLY A 10 -22.87 -18.32 -11.65
C GLY A 10 -23.94 -18.82 -12.64
N LYS A 11 -24.99 -18.04 -12.91
CA LYS A 11 -26.01 -18.41 -13.91
C LYS A 11 -25.56 -18.12 -15.33
N ALA A 12 -24.77 -17.06 -15.56
CA ALA A 12 -24.12 -16.85 -16.86
C ALA A 12 -23.17 -18.03 -17.19
N ALA A 13 -22.41 -18.50 -16.20
CA ALA A 13 -21.55 -19.67 -16.34
C ALA A 13 -22.34 -20.98 -16.58
N LYS A 14 -23.40 -21.24 -15.79
CA LYS A 14 -24.28 -22.42 -15.98
C LYS A 14 -25.00 -22.39 -17.33
N ALA A 15 -25.48 -21.23 -17.78
CA ALA A 15 -26.14 -21.08 -19.08
C ALA A 15 -25.19 -21.36 -20.25
N LYS A 16 -23.90 -20.98 -20.15
CA LYS A 16 -22.88 -21.38 -21.14
C LYS A 16 -22.63 -22.89 -21.15
N LYS A 17 -22.58 -23.55 -19.98
CA LYS A 17 -22.42 -25.02 -19.92
C LYS A 17 -23.60 -25.75 -20.58
N GLN A 18 -24.84 -25.31 -20.35
CA GLN A 18 -26.01 -25.90 -21.01
C GLN A 18 -26.13 -25.58 -22.51
N LYS A 19 -25.73 -24.37 -22.95
CA LYS A 19 -25.74 -24.05 -24.39
C LYS A 19 -24.66 -24.78 -25.18
N LYS A 20 -23.50 -25.11 -24.58
CA LYS A 20 -22.45 -25.84 -25.28
C LYS A 20 -22.84 -27.30 -25.60
N GLU A 21 -23.79 -27.87 -24.87
CA GLU A 21 -24.30 -29.22 -25.14
C GLU A 21 -25.46 -29.27 -26.15
N SER A 22 -26.07 -28.14 -26.53
CA SER A 22 -27.36 -28.18 -27.23
C SER A 22 -27.48 -27.39 -28.53
N THR A 23 -26.40 -26.84 -29.12
CA THR A 23 -26.56 -26.16 -30.44
C THR A 23 -25.28 -26.12 -31.28
N GLU A 24 -24.94 -27.24 -31.94
CA GLU A 24 -24.45 -27.19 -33.32
C GLU A 24 -25.67 -26.90 -34.22
N ASN A 25 -25.56 -25.90 -35.11
CA ASN A 25 -26.62 -25.33 -35.97
C ASN A 25 -27.58 -24.35 -35.29
N GLU A 26 -27.26 -23.04 -35.33
CA GLU A 26 -27.99 -22.08 -36.19
C GLU A 26 -27.52 -20.63 -35.96
N SER A 27 -27.20 -19.99 -37.08
CA SER A 27 -27.23 -18.56 -37.40
C SER A 27 -26.63 -17.53 -36.42
N VAL A 28 -25.56 -16.93 -36.92
CA VAL A 28 -24.94 -15.66 -36.52
C VAL A 28 -25.98 -14.52 -36.58
N GLY A 29 -26.61 -14.23 -35.44
CA GLY A 29 -27.42 -13.04 -35.24
C GLY A 29 -26.66 -12.04 -34.39
N GLU A 30 -26.23 -10.94 -35.03
CA GLU A 30 -25.87 -9.64 -34.46
C GLU A 30 -25.59 -9.63 -32.95
N THR A 31 -24.33 -9.84 -32.60
CA THR A 31 -23.78 -9.51 -31.28
C THR A 31 -23.89 -8.01 -31.08
N ALA A 32 -25.04 -7.56 -30.55
CA ALA A 32 -25.07 -6.33 -29.78
C ALA A 32 -23.96 -6.47 -28.74
N ALA A 33 -22.95 -5.62 -28.81
CA ALA A 33 -21.84 -5.52 -27.87
C ALA A 33 -22.40 -5.12 -26.50
N SER A 34 -23.06 -6.07 -25.84
CA SER A 34 -23.43 -5.97 -24.45
C SER A 34 -22.14 -6.12 -23.67
N ASN A 35 -21.82 -5.12 -22.86
CA ASN A 35 -20.78 -5.15 -21.83
C ASN A 35 -21.07 -6.25 -20.79
N GLU A 36 -21.09 -7.51 -21.21
CA GLU A 36 -21.13 -8.66 -20.32
C GLU A 36 -19.72 -8.81 -19.73
N LEU A 37 -19.56 -8.33 -18.50
CA LEU A 37 -18.38 -8.55 -17.70
C LEU A 37 -18.28 -10.06 -17.41
N THR A 38 -17.47 -10.79 -18.19
CA THR A 38 -17.10 -12.17 -17.88
C THR A 38 -15.78 -12.12 -17.13
N VAL A 39 -15.81 -12.36 -15.83
CA VAL A 39 -14.61 -12.45 -14.99
C VAL A 39 -14.35 -13.92 -14.70
N GLU A 40 -13.20 -14.43 -15.10
CA GLU A 40 -12.71 -15.73 -14.64
C GLU A 40 -12.20 -15.57 -13.21
N LEU A 41 -12.70 -16.41 -12.30
CA LEU A 41 -12.30 -16.39 -10.90
C LEU A 41 -11.13 -17.35 -10.69
N ASP A 42 -10.09 -16.91 -10.00
CA ASP A 42 -8.90 -17.74 -9.69
C ASP A 42 -9.16 -18.85 -8.65
N GLU A 43 -10.40 -18.95 -8.14
CA GLU A 43 -10.76 -19.86 -7.06
C GLU A 43 -12.00 -20.69 -7.41
N GLU A 44 -11.93 -21.99 -7.13
CA GLU A 44 -13.10 -22.87 -7.17
C GLU A 44 -14.05 -22.50 -6.04
N ILE A 45 -15.16 -21.85 -6.39
CA ILE A 45 -16.16 -21.38 -5.45
C ILE A 45 -17.48 -22.07 -5.75
N GLU A 46 -18.22 -22.39 -4.69
CA GLU A 46 -19.57 -22.90 -4.80
C GLU A 46 -20.43 -21.92 -5.63
N ALA A 47 -20.84 -22.37 -6.82
CA ALA A 47 -21.49 -21.52 -7.81
C ALA A 47 -22.87 -20.96 -7.39
N ASN A 48 -23.39 -21.38 -6.23
CA ASN A 48 -24.61 -20.86 -5.63
C ASN A 48 -24.37 -20.06 -4.33
N ASP A 49 -23.12 -19.87 -3.88
CA ASP A 49 -22.81 -18.93 -2.80
C ASP A 49 -22.48 -17.55 -3.40
N ALA A 50 -23.43 -16.62 -3.32
CA ALA A 50 -23.31 -15.30 -3.92
C ALA A 50 -22.24 -14.44 -3.24
N VAL A 51 -22.10 -14.56 -1.92
CA VAL A 51 -21.14 -13.77 -1.15
C VAL A 51 -19.72 -14.29 -1.34
N ALA A 52 -19.53 -15.61 -1.48
CA ALA A 52 -18.25 -16.17 -1.86
C ALA A 52 -17.81 -15.71 -3.27
N GLN A 53 -18.74 -15.70 -4.24
CA GLN A 53 -18.47 -15.14 -5.58
C GLN A 53 -18.08 -13.67 -5.53
N LEU A 54 -18.78 -12.85 -4.73
CA LEU A 54 -18.44 -11.44 -4.53
C LEU A 54 -17.03 -11.27 -3.94
N LYS A 55 -16.68 -12.06 -2.92
CA LYS A 55 -15.34 -12.02 -2.31
C LYS A 55 -14.23 -12.31 -3.33
N ALA A 56 -14.46 -13.26 -4.22
CA ALA A 56 -13.49 -13.60 -5.25
C ALA A 56 -13.43 -12.58 -6.39
N LEU A 57 -14.58 -12.00 -6.77
CA LEU A 57 -14.61 -10.88 -7.70
C LEU A 57 -13.81 -9.69 -7.14
N TRP A 58 -13.99 -9.37 -5.85
CA TRP A 58 -13.20 -8.34 -5.17
C TRP A 58 -11.71 -8.67 -5.14
N LYS A 59 -11.34 -9.91 -4.81
CA LYS A 59 -9.94 -10.37 -4.82
C LYS A 59 -9.32 -10.25 -6.21
N THR A 60 -10.09 -10.59 -7.25
CA THR A 60 -9.66 -10.45 -8.66
C THR A 60 -9.46 -8.99 -9.03
N TYR A 61 -10.40 -8.11 -8.68
CA TYR A 61 -10.25 -6.66 -8.85
C TYR A 61 -8.99 -6.12 -8.15
N PHE A 62 -8.76 -6.56 -6.91
CA PHE A 62 -7.65 -6.10 -6.11
C PHE A 62 -6.30 -6.52 -6.71
N ALA A 63 -6.19 -7.77 -7.18
CA ALA A 63 -4.98 -8.33 -7.76
C ALA A 63 -4.75 -7.93 -9.22
N SER A 64 -5.75 -7.37 -9.90
CA SER A 64 -5.67 -6.95 -11.30
C SER A 64 -4.78 -5.71 -11.43
N GLU A 65 -3.85 -5.75 -12.38
CA GLU A 65 -3.10 -4.57 -12.82
C GLU A 65 -4.02 -3.57 -13.54
N ASP A 66 -4.97 -4.08 -14.34
CA ASP A 66 -5.97 -3.29 -15.06
C ASP A 66 -7.21 -3.00 -14.19
N LYS A 67 -7.02 -2.26 -13.10
CA LYS A 67 -8.16 -1.80 -12.27
C LYS A 67 -9.06 -0.92 -13.14
N SER A 68 -10.36 -1.26 -13.21
CA SER A 68 -11.32 -0.53 -14.04
C SER A 68 -12.59 -0.16 -13.28
N GLU A 69 -13.13 1.01 -13.59
CA GLU A 69 -14.41 1.49 -13.07
C GLU A 69 -15.56 0.52 -13.40
N LEU A 70 -15.49 -0.16 -14.55
CA LEU A 70 -16.49 -1.15 -14.96
C LEU A 70 -16.55 -2.33 -13.98
N MET A 71 -15.40 -2.80 -13.49
CA MET A 71 -15.34 -3.90 -12.52
C MET A 71 -15.89 -3.48 -11.16
N LEU A 72 -15.56 -2.25 -10.70
CA LEU A 72 -16.14 -1.67 -9.47
C LEU A 72 -17.67 -1.55 -9.56
N ASN A 73 -18.18 -1.05 -10.67
CA ASN A 73 -19.63 -0.98 -10.91
C ASN A 73 -20.27 -2.37 -10.92
N GLY A 74 -19.60 -3.38 -11.48
CA GLY A 74 -20.03 -4.78 -11.41
C GLY A 74 -20.12 -5.31 -9.97
N ILE A 75 -19.11 -5.03 -9.14
CA ILE A 75 -19.07 -5.39 -7.72
C ILE A 75 -20.23 -4.71 -6.95
N ILE A 76 -20.41 -3.40 -7.16
CA ILE A 76 -21.48 -2.61 -6.52
C ILE A 76 -22.87 -3.14 -6.90
N HIS A 77 -23.10 -3.44 -8.19
CA HIS A 77 -24.36 -4.01 -8.64
C HIS A 77 -24.64 -5.39 -8.06
N GLU A 78 -23.61 -6.21 -7.86
CA GLU A 78 -23.74 -7.51 -7.21
C GLU A 78 -24.07 -7.34 -5.72
N CYS A 79 -23.42 -6.41 -5.01
CA CYS A 79 -23.79 -6.05 -3.63
C CYS A 79 -25.25 -5.61 -3.52
N ASP A 80 -25.70 -4.73 -4.42
CA ASP A 80 -27.08 -4.28 -4.48
C ASP A 80 -28.07 -5.43 -4.77
N ARG A 81 -27.72 -6.33 -5.68
CA ARG A 81 -28.52 -7.54 -5.99
C ARG A 81 -28.65 -8.42 -4.76
N ILE A 82 -27.54 -8.68 -4.06
CA ILE A 82 -27.49 -9.47 -2.83
C ILE A 82 -28.39 -8.84 -1.76
N LEU A 83 -28.26 -7.52 -1.49
CA LEU A 83 -29.12 -6.83 -0.51
C LEU A 83 -30.60 -6.91 -0.89
N ARG A 84 -30.97 -6.64 -2.14
CA ARG A 84 -32.37 -6.74 -2.59
C ARG A 84 -32.94 -8.14 -2.38
N LYS A 85 -32.17 -9.19 -2.66
CA LYS A 85 -32.60 -10.57 -2.42
C LYS A 85 -32.80 -10.87 -0.93
N THR A 86 -31.94 -10.35 -0.05
CA THR A 86 -32.10 -10.55 1.41
C THR A 86 -33.33 -9.82 1.97
N HIS A 87 -33.69 -8.65 1.43
CA HIS A 87 -34.89 -7.92 1.83
C HIS A 87 -36.19 -8.51 1.27
N ASN A 88 -36.15 -9.11 0.07
CA ASN A 88 -37.28 -9.76 -0.56
C ASN A 88 -37.45 -11.20 -0.05
N THR A 89 -37.63 -11.38 1.26
CA THR A 89 -37.77 -12.71 1.91
C THR A 89 -38.99 -13.52 1.44
N LYS A 90 -39.90 -12.90 0.68
CA LYS A 90 -41.12 -13.55 0.15
C LYS A 90 -40.92 -14.27 -1.19
N GLU A 91 -39.77 -14.14 -1.84
CA GLU A 91 -39.46 -14.81 -3.10
C GLU A 91 -38.33 -15.85 -2.94
N GLN A 92 -38.33 -16.58 -1.81
CA GLN A 92 -37.48 -17.77 -1.64
C GLN A 92 -37.93 -18.97 -2.49
N ASP A 93 -38.78 -18.76 -3.50
CA ASP A 93 -39.21 -19.79 -4.44
C ASP A 93 -38.38 -19.67 -5.73
N GLU A 94 -37.59 -20.71 -6.01
CA GLU A 94 -36.85 -21.08 -7.24
C GLU A 94 -35.34 -20.79 -7.33
N ASP A 95 -34.73 -19.96 -6.49
CA ASP A 95 -33.27 -19.74 -6.52
C ASP A 95 -32.56 -20.45 -5.36
N ASP A 96 -31.89 -21.58 -5.65
CA ASP A 96 -30.98 -22.34 -4.76
C ASP A 96 -29.72 -21.54 -4.32
N GLU A 97 -29.75 -20.21 -4.42
CA GLU A 97 -28.63 -19.32 -4.12
C GLU A 97 -28.56 -19.04 -2.61
N LYS A 98 -27.46 -19.47 -1.99
CA LYS A 98 -27.14 -19.19 -0.59
C LYS A 98 -26.62 -17.77 -0.47
N ILE A 99 -27.24 -16.98 0.41
CA ILE A 99 -26.81 -15.63 0.75
C ILE A 99 -26.67 -15.52 2.26
N GLU A 100 -25.43 -15.31 2.71
CA GLU A 100 -25.10 -15.07 4.12
C GLU A 100 -24.30 -13.77 4.24
N LEU A 101 -24.95 -12.71 4.69
CA LEU A 101 -24.31 -11.42 4.88
C LEU A 101 -23.28 -11.50 6.01
N SER A 102 -22.22 -10.71 5.90
CA SER A 102 -21.13 -10.64 6.87
C SER A 102 -20.53 -9.25 6.90
N GLY A 103 -19.71 -8.94 7.91
CA GLY A 103 -18.94 -7.70 7.92
C GLY A 103 -18.07 -7.53 6.68
N ARG A 104 -17.47 -8.62 6.17
CA ARG A 104 -16.72 -8.64 4.90
C ARG A 104 -17.55 -8.20 3.69
N PHE A 105 -18.82 -8.59 3.63
CA PHE A 105 -19.73 -8.15 2.55
C PHE A 105 -19.87 -6.62 2.54
N TYR A 106 -20.16 -6.03 3.70
CA TYR A 106 -20.31 -4.58 3.84
C TYR A 106 -18.98 -3.84 3.63
N ALA A 107 -17.86 -4.42 4.05
CA ALA A 107 -16.52 -3.88 3.81
C ALA A 107 -16.19 -3.81 2.32
N ILE A 108 -16.40 -4.90 1.56
CA ILE A 108 -16.22 -4.91 0.09
C ILE A 108 -17.10 -3.85 -0.56
N TYR A 109 -18.36 -3.77 -0.13
CA TYR A 109 -19.30 -2.81 -0.71
C TYR A 109 -18.84 -1.37 -0.48
N ALA A 110 -18.47 -1.03 0.76
CA ALA A 110 -17.99 0.29 1.10
C ALA A 110 -16.68 0.64 0.37
N LEU A 111 -15.73 -0.29 0.29
CA LEU A 111 -14.45 -0.09 -0.40
C LEU A 111 -14.64 0.06 -1.91
N ALA A 112 -15.56 -0.68 -2.51
CA ALA A 112 -15.87 -0.52 -3.94
C ALA A 112 -16.47 0.87 -4.22
N LEU A 113 -17.38 1.35 -3.37
CA LEU A 113 -17.96 2.69 -3.47
C LEU A 113 -16.89 3.78 -3.33
N SER A 114 -16.04 3.71 -2.30
CA SER A 114 -14.95 4.68 -2.13
C SER A 114 -13.93 4.63 -3.27
N SER A 115 -13.70 3.45 -3.85
CA SER A 115 -12.76 3.30 -4.98
C SER A 115 -13.25 3.98 -6.26
N LEU A 116 -14.56 4.23 -6.41
CA LEU A 116 -15.07 5.02 -7.53
C LEU A 116 -14.56 6.47 -7.49
N ALA A 117 -14.22 7.01 -6.32
CA ALA A 117 -13.73 8.38 -6.19
C ALA A 117 -12.48 8.66 -7.03
N PHE A 118 -11.60 7.68 -7.22
CA PHE A 118 -10.38 7.81 -8.02
C PHE A 118 -10.64 8.04 -9.53
N TYR A 119 -11.84 7.71 -10.02
CA TYR A 119 -12.23 7.91 -11.43
C TYR A 119 -12.97 9.22 -11.69
N HIS A 120 -13.31 9.96 -10.62
CA HIS A 120 -14.15 11.16 -10.69
C HIS A 120 -13.51 12.35 -9.97
N THR A 121 -12.17 12.41 -9.92
CA THR A 121 -11.37 13.41 -9.19
C THR A 121 -11.68 14.86 -9.59
N GLU A 122 -12.15 15.08 -10.82
CA GLU A 122 -12.58 16.37 -11.36
C GLU A 122 -13.89 16.90 -10.75
N ASP A 123 -14.74 16.02 -10.19
CA ASP A 123 -16.04 16.37 -9.60
C ASP A 123 -16.02 16.10 -8.09
N LEU A 124 -15.58 17.12 -7.33
CA LEU A 124 -15.46 17.04 -5.87
C LEU A 124 -16.80 16.68 -5.20
N LYS A 125 -17.94 17.12 -5.75
CA LYS A 125 -19.23 16.78 -5.18
C LYS A 125 -19.47 15.28 -5.30
N LYS A 126 -19.24 14.71 -6.49
CA LYS A 126 -19.39 13.28 -6.75
C LYS A 126 -18.42 12.44 -5.93
N VAL A 127 -17.18 12.89 -5.77
CA VAL A 127 -16.20 12.26 -4.87
C VAL A 127 -16.72 12.21 -3.43
N ASN A 128 -17.26 13.32 -2.90
CA ASN A 128 -17.85 13.34 -1.57
C ASN A 128 -19.07 12.42 -1.44
N ASP A 129 -19.92 12.36 -2.47
CA ASP A 129 -21.08 11.47 -2.49
C ASP A 129 -20.64 9.98 -2.41
N PHE A 130 -19.60 9.57 -3.14
CA PHE A 130 -19.05 8.21 -3.03
C PHE A 130 -18.52 7.87 -1.62
N PHE A 131 -17.82 8.81 -0.99
CA PHE A 131 -17.34 8.61 0.38
C PHE A 131 -18.50 8.56 1.38
N ALA A 132 -19.52 9.41 1.22
CA ALA A 132 -20.71 9.39 2.07
C ALA A 132 -21.45 8.05 1.96
N GLU A 133 -21.68 7.55 0.74
CA GLU A 133 -22.30 6.25 0.52
C GLU A 133 -21.45 5.10 1.09
N ALA A 134 -20.12 5.17 0.95
CA ALA A 134 -19.22 4.18 1.53
C ALA A 134 -19.34 4.14 3.06
N PHE A 135 -19.35 5.30 3.73
CA PHE A 135 -19.55 5.37 5.19
C PHE A 135 -20.95 4.91 5.62
N ASP A 136 -22.00 5.18 4.84
CA ASP A 136 -23.35 4.64 5.11
C ASP A 136 -23.36 3.11 5.06
N ARG A 137 -22.56 2.49 4.17
CA ARG A 137 -22.39 1.03 4.13
C ARG A 137 -21.58 0.51 5.32
N ILE A 138 -20.55 1.22 5.75
CA ILE A 138 -19.83 0.88 7.00
C ILE A 138 -20.77 0.94 8.21
N GLU A 139 -21.57 2.00 8.35
CA GLU A 139 -22.51 2.15 9.46
C GLU A 139 -23.58 1.04 9.45
N SER A 140 -24.13 0.74 8.27
CA SER A 140 -25.08 -0.36 8.08
C SER A 140 -24.45 -1.70 8.49
N GLY A 141 -23.21 -1.95 8.06
CA GLY A 141 -22.45 -3.14 8.44
C GLY A 141 -22.21 -3.21 9.94
N ARG A 142 -21.85 -2.11 10.60
CA ARG A 142 -21.56 -2.06 12.04
C ARG A 142 -22.80 -2.28 12.90
N LYS A 143 -23.97 -1.84 12.45
CA LYS A 143 -25.25 -2.15 13.12
C LYS A 143 -25.51 -3.66 13.16
N ALA A 144 -25.12 -4.40 12.13
CA ALA A 144 -25.32 -5.85 12.05
C ALA A 144 -24.14 -6.67 12.60
N PHE A 145 -22.90 -6.17 12.43
CA PHE A 145 -21.65 -6.85 12.74
C PHE A 145 -20.69 -5.89 13.49
N PRO A 146 -21.02 -5.48 14.73
CA PRO A 146 -20.26 -4.48 15.46
C PRO A 146 -18.80 -4.90 15.70
N ASP A 147 -18.56 -6.19 15.90
CA ASP A 147 -17.24 -6.75 16.19
C ASP A 147 -16.48 -7.21 14.92
N SER A 148 -16.89 -6.74 13.74
CA SER A 148 -16.24 -7.07 12.48
C SER A 148 -14.91 -6.33 12.29
N VAL A 149 -13.82 -7.08 12.25
CA VAL A 149 -12.47 -6.56 11.95
C VAL A 149 -12.38 -6.06 10.50
N ASP A 150 -13.06 -6.72 9.54
CA ASP A 150 -13.14 -6.26 8.15
C ASP A 150 -13.69 -4.85 8.01
N LEU A 151 -14.72 -4.52 8.80
CA LEU A 151 -15.35 -3.19 8.77
C LEU A 151 -14.43 -2.14 9.37
N ALA A 152 -13.72 -2.47 10.45
CA ALA A 152 -12.76 -1.56 11.08
C ALA A 152 -11.61 -1.20 10.13
N PHE A 153 -11.03 -2.19 9.44
CA PHE A 153 -9.99 -1.92 8.43
C PHE A 153 -10.54 -1.18 7.21
N ALA A 154 -11.73 -1.54 6.71
CA ALA A 154 -12.34 -0.84 5.59
C ALA A 154 -12.59 0.64 5.91
N GLU A 155 -13.10 0.95 7.10
CA GLU A 155 -13.30 2.33 7.55
C GLU A 155 -12.00 3.11 7.59
N ALA A 156 -10.93 2.55 8.16
CA ALA A 156 -9.61 3.19 8.16
C ALA A 156 -9.13 3.50 6.73
N LYS A 157 -9.25 2.53 5.81
CA LYS A 157 -8.87 2.68 4.40
C LYS A 157 -9.69 3.76 3.66
N ILE A 158 -10.99 3.84 3.93
CA ILE A 158 -11.86 4.88 3.39
C ILE A 158 -11.44 6.25 3.93
N MET A 159 -11.14 6.35 5.23
CA MET A 159 -10.70 7.59 5.86
C MET A 159 -9.39 8.12 5.26
N ILE A 160 -8.37 7.26 5.12
CA ILE A 160 -7.07 7.70 4.55
C ILE A 160 -7.22 8.09 3.08
N SER A 161 -7.98 7.33 2.28
CA SER A 161 -8.20 7.61 0.85
C SER A 161 -8.93 8.94 0.62
N ARG A 162 -9.80 9.32 1.56
CA ARG A 162 -10.56 10.58 1.47
C ARG A 162 -9.66 11.81 1.61
N ILE A 163 -8.57 11.72 2.38
CA ILE A 163 -7.70 12.88 2.67
C ILE A 163 -7.12 13.49 1.39
N PRO A 164 -6.35 12.75 0.55
CA PRO A 164 -5.79 13.34 -0.67
C PRO A 164 -6.87 13.81 -1.64
N LEU A 165 -7.95 13.03 -1.79
CA LEU A 165 -8.99 13.27 -2.78
C LEU A 165 -9.93 14.45 -2.45
N VAL A 166 -10.20 14.69 -1.16
CA VAL A 166 -11.17 15.71 -0.72
C VAL A 166 -10.50 16.89 -0.05
N GLU A 167 -9.49 16.64 0.80
CA GLU A 167 -8.90 17.67 1.64
C GLU A 167 -7.67 18.30 1.00
N VAL A 168 -6.77 17.50 0.41
CA VAL A 168 -5.52 17.99 -0.20
C VAL A 168 -5.74 18.52 -1.62
N SER A 169 -6.58 17.86 -2.42
CA SER A 169 -6.82 18.22 -3.84
C SER A 169 -7.29 19.66 -4.08
N GLN A 170 -7.86 20.32 -3.06
CA GLN A 170 -8.38 21.68 -3.12
C GLN A 170 -7.41 22.74 -2.58
N LEU A 171 -6.20 22.32 -2.18
CA LEU A 171 -5.21 23.21 -1.58
C LEU A 171 -4.32 23.84 -2.65
N LEU A 172 -4.02 25.11 -2.41
CA LEU A 172 -2.94 25.89 -3.03
C LEU A 172 -1.88 26.21 -1.97
N VAL A 173 -0.67 26.60 -2.40
CA VAL A 173 0.46 26.96 -1.52
C VAL A 173 0.10 28.03 -0.49
N ASP A 174 -0.79 28.98 -0.84
CA ASP A 174 -1.26 30.06 0.03
C ASP A 174 -2.54 29.73 0.81
N SER A 175 -2.96 28.45 0.83
CA SER A 175 -4.13 28.02 1.60
C SER A 175 -3.97 28.29 3.07
N ARG A 176 -5.09 28.54 3.75
CA ARG A 176 -5.13 28.78 5.20
C ARG A 176 -6.21 27.93 5.84
N VAL A 177 -5.93 27.44 7.04
CA VAL A 177 -6.95 26.83 7.91
C VAL A 177 -8.03 27.87 8.19
N GLY A 178 -9.30 27.47 8.06
CA GLY A 178 -10.45 28.35 8.18
C GLY A 178 -11.77 27.60 8.29
N LYS A 179 -12.88 28.26 7.92
CA LYS A 179 -14.21 27.65 7.95
C LYS A 179 -14.41 26.57 6.87
N GLU A 180 -13.79 26.76 5.72
CA GLU A 180 -13.94 25.88 4.54
C GLU A 180 -12.85 24.81 4.47
N ARG A 181 -11.70 25.05 5.10
CA ARG A 181 -10.52 24.17 5.07
C ARG A 181 -10.07 23.87 6.49
N SER A 182 -10.18 22.60 6.89
CA SER A 182 -9.67 22.11 8.16
C SER A 182 -8.17 21.90 8.14
N ASP A 183 -7.59 21.85 9.33
CA ASP A 183 -6.24 21.31 9.56
C ASP A 183 -6.25 19.81 9.24
N VAL A 184 -5.51 19.41 8.20
CA VAL A 184 -5.50 18.05 7.65
C VAL A 184 -4.92 17.05 8.64
N SER A 185 -4.01 17.49 9.52
CA SER A 185 -3.42 16.64 10.56
C SER A 185 -4.47 16.00 11.48
N LYS A 186 -5.62 16.65 11.67
CA LYS A 186 -6.72 16.11 12.50
C LYS A 186 -7.44 14.95 11.81
N SER A 187 -7.69 15.09 10.51
CA SER A 187 -8.29 14.02 9.70
C SER A 187 -7.35 12.83 9.60
N LEU A 188 -6.05 13.11 9.44
CA LEU A 188 -5.00 12.09 9.45
C LEU A 188 -4.96 11.37 10.81
N ASP A 189 -4.81 12.10 11.92
CA ASP A 189 -4.79 11.52 13.27
C ASP A 189 -6.04 10.64 13.55
N ALA A 190 -7.22 11.06 13.08
CA ALA A 190 -8.44 10.27 13.21
C ALA A 190 -8.39 8.96 12.39
N SER A 191 -7.83 9.01 11.17
CA SER A 191 -7.63 7.82 10.33
C SER A 191 -6.62 6.84 10.95
N LEU A 192 -5.50 7.35 11.46
CA LEU A 192 -4.47 6.55 12.13
C LEU A 192 -5.01 5.88 13.40
N ALA A 193 -5.78 6.63 14.21
CA ALA A 193 -6.45 6.08 15.39
C ALA A 193 -7.42 4.96 15.02
N LYS A 194 -8.09 5.07 13.86
CA LYS A 194 -9.00 4.02 13.37
C LYS A 194 -8.27 2.76 12.94
N TRP A 195 -7.12 2.92 12.29
CA TRP A 195 -6.24 1.81 11.96
C TRP A 195 -5.74 1.07 13.21
N GLU A 196 -5.32 1.81 14.25
CA GLU A 196 -4.91 1.21 15.52
C GLU A 196 -6.05 0.45 16.22
N GLU A 197 -7.27 0.98 16.19
CA GLU A 197 -8.46 0.28 16.69
C GLU A 197 -8.66 -1.05 15.95
N ALA A 198 -8.60 -1.03 14.61
CA ALA A 198 -8.75 -2.22 13.77
C ALA A 198 -7.68 -3.27 14.07
N GLN A 199 -6.42 -2.85 14.19
CA GLN A 199 -5.33 -3.76 14.56
C GLN A 199 -5.50 -4.34 15.97
N LYS A 200 -5.84 -3.53 16.97
CA LYS A 200 -6.09 -4.01 18.34
C LYS A 200 -7.18 -5.08 18.35
N GLN A 201 -8.24 -4.86 17.59
CA GLN A 201 -9.35 -5.82 17.45
C GLN A 201 -8.89 -7.10 16.74
N ALA A 202 -8.15 -6.98 15.64
CA ALA A 202 -7.60 -8.12 14.89
C ALA A 202 -6.70 -9.01 15.78
N VAL A 203 -5.79 -8.39 16.53
CA VAL A 203 -4.87 -9.08 17.45
C VAL A 203 -5.64 -9.73 18.58
N ALA A 204 -6.59 -9.04 19.21
CA ALA A 204 -7.40 -9.59 20.30
C ALA A 204 -8.20 -10.84 19.86
N GLN A 205 -8.60 -10.90 18.59
CA GLN A 205 -9.35 -12.01 18.01
C GLN A 205 -8.45 -13.05 17.31
N ASN A 206 -7.13 -12.86 17.30
CA ASN A 206 -6.16 -13.68 16.54
C ASN A 206 -6.49 -13.78 15.03
N HIS A 207 -7.09 -12.74 14.46
CA HIS A 207 -7.45 -12.69 13.03
C HIS A 207 -6.25 -12.26 12.17
N PHE A 208 -5.17 -13.04 12.21
CA PHE A 208 -3.93 -12.69 11.50
C PHE A 208 -4.05 -12.73 9.97
N HIS A 209 -5.09 -13.38 9.43
CA HIS A 209 -5.38 -13.38 7.99
C HIS A 209 -5.63 -11.97 7.41
N HIS A 210 -5.94 -10.97 8.24
CA HIS A 210 -6.06 -9.57 7.82
C HIS A 210 -4.71 -8.88 7.57
N TYR A 211 -3.58 -9.47 7.96
CA TYR A 211 -2.25 -8.94 7.66
C TYR A 211 -1.82 -9.50 6.30
N ASN A 212 -2.33 -8.85 5.25
CA ASN A 212 -2.21 -9.23 3.85
C ASN A 212 -2.12 -7.97 2.96
N ALA A 213 -1.93 -8.15 1.64
CA ALA A 213 -1.73 -7.03 0.72
C ALA A 213 -2.88 -6.02 0.75
N GLU A 214 -4.12 -6.48 0.85
CA GLU A 214 -5.31 -5.63 0.83
C GLU A 214 -5.40 -4.65 2.02
N ASN A 215 -4.84 -5.01 3.16
CA ASN A 215 -4.78 -4.10 4.30
C ASN A 215 -3.45 -3.36 4.38
N PHE A 216 -2.38 -3.89 3.80
CA PHE A 216 -1.12 -3.14 3.65
C PHE A 216 -1.32 -1.85 2.82
N ASP A 217 -2.26 -1.84 1.88
CA ASP A 217 -2.65 -0.62 1.12
C ASP A 217 -2.92 0.61 2.00
N PHE A 218 -3.34 0.44 3.26
CA PHE A 218 -3.46 1.58 4.18
C PHE A 218 -2.11 2.26 4.45
N LEU A 219 -1.08 1.46 4.74
CA LEU A 219 0.27 1.97 5.01
C LEU A 219 0.91 2.52 3.74
N GLN A 220 0.59 1.95 2.57
CA GLN A 220 0.98 2.52 1.28
C GLN A 220 0.33 3.88 1.04
N ALA A 221 -0.98 4.00 1.26
CA ALA A 221 -1.70 5.27 1.10
C ALA A 221 -1.22 6.35 2.08
N LEU A 222 -0.74 5.96 3.27
CA LEU A 222 -0.09 6.89 4.19
C LEU A 222 1.26 7.37 3.64
N ASP A 223 2.10 6.45 3.17
CA ASP A 223 3.40 6.75 2.55
C ASP A 223 3.23 7.73 1.37
N ASP A 224 2.33 7.40 0.43
CA ASP A 224 2.02 8.24 -0.73
C ASP A 224 1.49 9.62 -0.32
N LEU A 225 0.73 9.70 0.78
CA LEU A 225 0.24 10.97 1.32
C LEU A 225 1.37 11.81 1.91
N LEU A 226 2.32 11.20 2.62
CA LEU A 226 3.48 11.90 3.18
C LEU A 226 4.37 12.42 2.06
N ASP A 227 4.65 11.59 1.05
CA ASP A 227 5.38 12.01 -0.15
C ASP A 227 4.68 13.17 -0.87
N MET A 228 3.35 13.12 -0.99
CA MET A 228 2.56 14.22 -1.57
C MET A 228 2.69 15.52 -0.75
N VAL A 229 2.71 15.44 0.58
CA VAL A 229 2.86 16.63 1.45
C VAL A 229 4.28 17.20 1.38
N ASP A 230 5.29 16.35 1.35
CA ASP A 230 6.70 16.76 1.28
C ASP A 230 7.01 17.44 -0.06
N ASN A 231 6.38 16.99 -1.14
CA ASN A 231 6.51 17.57 -2.47
C ASN A 231 5.43 18.62 -2.81
N PHE A 232 4.53 18.94 -1.87
CA PHE A 232 3.41 19.84 -2.14
C PHE A 232 3.87 21.24 -2.59
N GLY A 233 3.34 21.68 -3.74
CA GLY A 233 3.65 22.98 -4.35
C GLY A 233 4.96 23.00 -5.16
N GLN A 234 5.76 21.94 -5.14
CA GLN A 234 6.94 21.84 -5.98
C GLN A 234 6.51 21.51 -7.42
N GLU A 235 7.04 22.24 -8.40
CA GLU A 235 6.91 21.84 -9.80
C GLU A 235 7.80 20.63 -10.03
N ILE A 236 7.21 19.42 -10.01
CA ILE A 236 7.89 18.22 -10.47
C ILE A 236 7.92 18.30 -11.99
N MET A 237 8.96 18.93 -12.56
CA MET A 237 9.19 18.85 -13.99
C MET A 237 9.50 17.40 -14.35
N GLU A 238 8.56 16.73 -15.02
CA GLU A 238 8.80 15.43 -15.65
C GLU A 238 9.96 15.57 -16.65
N GLY A 239 11.07 14.87 -16.38
CA GLY A 239 12.18 14.77 -17.33
C GLY A 239 13.28 15.82 -17.16
N GLU A 240 13.42 16.47 -16.00
CA GLU A 240 14.73 17.04 -15.68
C GLU A 240 15.74 15.90 -15.49
N ASP A 241 16.70 15.86 -16.41
CA ASP A 241 17.85 14.96 -16.40
C ASP A 241 18.46 14.93 -14.99
N SER A 242 18.80 13.74 -14.50
CA SER A 242 19.45 13.53 -13.19
C SER A 242 20.79 14.26 -13.03
N ASP A 243 21.23 14.99 -14.04
CA ASP A 243 22.44 15.80 -14.08
C ASP A 243 22.17 17.27 -13.73
N ALA A 244 20.90 17.68 -13.55
CA ALA A 244 20.60 18.95 -12.91
C ALA A 244 20.96 18.82 -11.43
N GLU A 245 22.11 19.38 -11.05
CA GLU A 245 22.57 19.54 -9.67
C GLU A 245 21.36 19.83 -8.75
N GLU A 246 21.06 18.92 -7.83
CA GLU A 246 19.86 18.92 -6.97
C GLU A 246 19.65 20.24 -6.19
N ASP A 247 20.68 21.09 -6.12
CA ASP A 247 20.71 22.34 -5.37
C ASP A 247 19.80 23.47 -5.90
N GLU A 248 19.17 23.35 -7.09
CA GLU A 248 18.36 24.44 -7.66
C GLU A 248 16.83 24.31 -7.53
N LYS A 249 16.27 23.23 -6.98
CA LYS A 249 14.80 23.15 -6.80
C LYS A 249 14.37 24.05 -5.63
N PRO A 250 13.57 25.12 -5.87
CA PRO A 250 13.13 25.98 -4.79
C PRO A 250 12.26 25.18 -3.81
N HIS A 251 12.78 24.94 -2.61
CA HIS A 251 12.01 24.28 -1.56
C HIS A 251 10.83 25.16 -1.17
N VAL A 252 9.62 24.69 -1.48
CA VAL A 252 8.38 25.39 -1.12
C VAL A 252 8.12 25.19 0.37
N GLU A 253 8.52 26.18 1.17
CA GLU A 253 8.15 26.26 2.57
C GLU A 253 6.68 26.69 2.72
N LEU A 254 5.91 25.90 3.46
CA LEU A 254 4.54 26.22 3.83
C LEU A 254 4.55 27.01 5.14
N ASP A 255 3.69 28.01 5.27
CA ASP A 255 3.56 28.77 6.50
C ASP A 255 2.78 28.00 7.59
N GLU A 256 2.95 28.42 8.84
CA GLU A 256 2.29 27.81 10.01
C GLU A 256 0.75 27.76 9.92
N GLY A 257 0.14 28.63 9.10
CA GLY A 257 -1.30 28.68 8.89
C GLY A 257 -1.81 27.72 7.81
N HIS A 258 -0.92 27.06 7.06
CA HIS A 258 -1.27 26.17 5.97
C HIS A 258 -1.85 24.84 6.48
N PRO A 259 -2.91 24.28 5.88
CA PRO A 259 -3.55 23.04 6.33
C PRO A 259 -2.64 21.80 6.42
N LEU A 260 -1.53 21.77 5.68
CA LEU A 260 -0.54 20.68 5.67
C LEU A 260 0.68 20.95 6.56
N PHE A 261 0.81 22.15 7.15
CA PHE A 261 2.03 22.56 7.84
C PHE A 261 2.43 21.59 8.97
N ALA A 262 1.47 21.19 9.80
CA ALA A 262 1.72 20.29 10.93
C ALA A 262 2.18 18.89 10.51
N ILE A 263 1.82 18.45 9.31
CA ILE A 263 2.27 17.16 8.75
C ILE A 263 3.71 17.31 8.24
N LYS A 264 3.96 18.32 7.40
CA LYS A 264 5.27 18.56 6.77
C LYS A 264 6.38 18.90 7.77
N SER A 265 6.05 19.60 8.85
CA SER A 265 7.04 20.08 9.82
C SER A 265 7.39 19.06 10.91
N SER A 266 6.89 17.83 10.83
CA SER A 266 7.05 16.83 11.89
C SER A 266 7.28 15.41 11.37
N ASP A 267 8.30 14.75 11.92
CA ASP A 267 8.57 13.32 11.68
C ASP A 267 7.56 12.38 12.36
N LYS A 268 6.59 12.91 13.12
CA LYS A 268 5.57 12.13 13.84
C LYS A 268 4.96 11.04 12.96
N TYR A 269 4.60 11.39 11.72
CA TYR A 269 3.89 10.49 10.81
C TYR A 269 4.81 9.45 10.17
N ASN A 270 6.05 9.82 9.83
CA ASN A 270 7.08 8.90 9.36
C ASN A 270 7.44 7.86 10.45
N LEU A 271 7.59 8.31 11.69
CA LEU A 271 7.83 7.43 12.83
C LEU A 271 6.64 6.50 13.07
N TRP A 272 5.41 7.02 13.04
CA TRP A 272 4.21 6.21 13.19
C TRP A 272 4.10 5.17 12.07
N TRP A 273 4.33 5.55 10.81
CA TRP A 273 4.31 4.64 9.67
C TRP A 273 5.30 3.48 9.89
N ARG A 274 6.51 3.78 10.36
CA ARG A 274 7.52 2.76 10.61
C ARG A 274 7.13 1.81 11.74
N GLU A 275 6.67 2.35 12.86
CA GLU A 275 6.21 1.57 14.01
C GLU A 275 5.06 0.62 13.61
N GLN A 276 4.09 1.12 12.83
CA GLN A 276 2.98 0.31 12.37
C GLN A 276 3.37 -0.69 11.30
N THR A 277 4.34 -0.38 10.45
CA THR A 277 4.89 -1.32 9.46
C THR A 277 5.62 -2.48 10.14
N ILE A 278 6.39 -2.20 11.20
CA ILE A 278 7.01 -3.25 12.04
C ILE A 278 5.93 -4.12 12.70
N ALA A 279 4.92 -3.50 13.32
CA ALA A 279 3.82 -4.25 13.93
C ALA A 279 3.05 -5.09 12.90
N PHE A 280 2.83 -4.54 11.70
CA PHE A 280 2.19 -5.27 10.60
C PHE A 280 3.02 -6.47 10.17
N LEU A 281 4.34 -6.31 10.03
CA LEU A 281 5.27 -7.38 9.68
C LEU A 281 5.27 -8.51 10.71
N ASP A 282 5.24 -8.18 12.01
CA ASP A 282 5.16 -9.18 13.09
C ASP A 282 3.88 -10.02 13.01
N HIS A 283 2.75 -9.38 12.70
CA HIS A 283 1.48 -10.08 12.54
C HIS A 283 1.37 -10.82 11.20
N LEU A 284 2.00 -10.32 10.13
CA LEU A 284 2.15 -11.04 8.87
C LEU A 284 2.96 -12.32 9.08
N ASN A 285 4.02 -12.29 9.89
CA ASN A 285 4.77 -13.51 10.23
C ASN A 285 3.87 -14.56 10.90
N LYS A 286 2.98 -14.16 11.82
CA LYS A 286 1.97 -15.05 12.42
C LYS A 286 0.95 -15.56 11.40
N ASN A 287 0.61 -14.76 10.39
CA ASN A 287 -0.24 -15.19 9.29
C ASN A 287 0.47 -16.27 8.45
N ILE A 288 1.74 -16.04 8.09
CA ILE A 288 2.58 -16.99 7.34
C ILE A 288 2.70 -18.34 8.06
N GLU A 289 2.87 -18.35 9.38
CA GLU A 289 2.94 -19.58 10.19
C GLU A 289 1.70 -20.47 10.05
N ASN A 290 0.53 -19.87 9.79
CA ASN A 290 -0.75 -20.56 9.68
C ASN A 290 -1.29 -20.62 8.24
N ALA A 291 -0.54 -20.09 7.27
CA ALA A 291 -0.98 -19.96 5.89
C ALA A 291 -0.99 -21.30 5.16
N SER A 292 -1.94 -21.46 4.23
CA SER A 292 -1.94 -22.59 3.32
C SER A 292 -0.80 -22.48 2.30
N ALA A 293 -0.41 -23.61 1.69
CA ALA A 293 0.58 -23.63 0.62
C ALA A 293 0.20 -22.75 -0.59
N LYS A 294 -1.10 -22.49 -0.80
CA LYS A 294 -1.61 -21.62 -1.87
C LYS A 294 -1.38 -20.13 -1.57
N GLU A 295 -1.41 -19.74 -0.30
CA GLU A 295 -1.30 -18.34 0.13
C GLU A 295 0.15 -17.91 0.39
N LEU A 296 1.00 -18.87 0.76
CA LEU A 296 2.40 -18.62 1.14
C LEU A 296 3.19 -17.77 0.12
N PRO A 297 3.08 -17.99 -1.22
CA PRO A 297 3.85 -17.19 -2.18
C PRO A 297 3.52 -15.68 -2.11
N ALA A 298 2.23 -15.33 -2.08
CA ALA A 298 1.80 -13.93 -2.01
C ALA A 298 2.21 -13.26 -0.69
N LEU A 299 2.11 -13.99 0.43
CA LEU A 299 2.54 -13.48 1.74
C LEU A 299 4.06 -13.33 1.82
N ALA A 300 4.83 -14.22 1.17
CA ALA A 300 6.28 -14.12 1.11
C ALA A 300 6.74 -12.91 0.30
N VAL A 301 6.06 -12.60 -0.81
CA VAL A 301 6.32 -11.37 -1.60
C VAL A 301 6.03 -10.13 -0.74
N LEU A 302 4.87 -10.07 -0.09
CA LEU A 302 4.52 -8.96 0.80
C LEU A 302 5.53 -8.78 1.94
N LYS A 303 6.01 -9.88 2.53
CA LYS A 303 7.03 -9.84 3.58
C LYS A 303 8.33 -9.20 3.07
N ARG A 304 8.78 -9.57 1.86
CA ARG A 304 9.99 -8.98 1.26
C ARG A 304 9.80 -7.48 1.03
N GLU A 305 8.64 -7.08 0.50
CA GLU A 305 8.34 -5.68 0.24
C GLU A 305 8.32 -4.83 1.53
N LEU A 306 7.67 -5.31 2.60
CA LEU A 306 7.70 -4.65 3.91
C LEU A 306 9.12 -4.48 4.45
N CYS A 307 9.93 -5.55 4.35
CA CYS A 307 11.33 -5.51 4.77
C CYS A 307 12.15 -4.53 3.91
N LYS A 308 11.91 -4.47 2.60
CA LYS A 308 12.58 -3.51 1.71
C LYS A 308 12.30 -2.08 2.14
N ARG A 309 11.02 -1.75 2.34
CA ARG A 309 10.56 -0.41 2.76
C ARG A 309 11.06 -0.02 4.14
N LEU A 310 11.02 -0.94 5.11
CA LEU A 310 11.61 -0.70 6.44
C LEU A 310 13.12 -0.44 6.34
N GLY A 311 13.82 -1.21 5.50
CA GLY A 311 15.22 -1.01 5.19
C GLY A 311 15.50 0.40 4.69
N GLN A 312 14.80 0.81 3.63
CA GLN A 312 14.90 2.15 3.03
C GLN A 312 14.57 3.26 4.02
N SER A 313 13.51 3.10 4.81
CA SER A 313 13.13 4.08 5.84
C SER A 313 14.22 4.31 6.90
N TYR A 314 14.97 3.28 7.27
CA TYR A 314 16.13 3.44 8.16
C TYR A 314 17.34 4.03 7.46
N LEU A 315 17.53 3.77 6.15
CA LEU A 315 18.60 4.42 5.36
C LEU A 315 18.36 5.92 5.26
N MET A 316 17.14 6.35 4.93
CA MET A 316 16.77 7.77 4.84
C MET A 316 17.02 8.49 6.17
N GLU A 317 16.59 7.91 7.30
CA GLU A 317 16.87 8.52 8.61
C GLU A 317 18.37 8.54 8.94
N ALA A 318 19.17 7.61 8.39
CA ALA A 318 20.60 7.56 8.63
C ALA A 318 21.36 8.68 7.90
N GLU A 319 20.81 9.29 6.86
CA GLU A 319 21.49 10.29 6.02
C GLU A 319 21.96 11.50 6.82
N VAL A 320 21.08 12.10 7.63
CA VAL A 320 21.40 13.28 8.44
C VAL A 320 22.54 12.99 9.44
N PRO A 321 22.46 11.99 10.33
CA PRO A 321 23.56 11.68 11.24
C PRO A 321 24.83 11.21 10.51
N ALA A 322 24.72 10.50 9.38
CA ALA A 322 25.88 10.10 8.59
C ALA A 322 26.59 11.30 7.97
N ASN A 323 25.84 12.27 7.44
CA ASN A 323 26.38 13.53 6.93
C ASN A 323 27.03 14.35 8.05
N VAL A 324 26.36 14.49 9.20
CA VAL A 324 26.94 15.18 10.36
C VAL A 324 28.26 14.53 10.78
N PHE A 325 28.31 13.20 10.86
CA PHE A 325 29.54 12.48 11.17
C PHE A 325 30.65 12.77 10.16
N THR A 326 30.36 12.63 8.87
CA THR A 326 31.30 12.89 7.76
C THR A 326 31.81 14.33 7.81
N THR A 327 30.91 15.29 7.97
CA THR A 327 31.23 16.72 8.03
C THR A 327 32.11 17.06 9.22
N LEU A 328 31.79 16.60 10.42
CA LEU A 328 32.63 16.84 11.61
C LEU A 328 33.96 16.08 11.57
N SER A 329 34.03 14.95 10.86
CA SER A 329 35.25 14.14 10.75
C SER A 329 36.23 14.70 9.73
N TYR A 330 35.75 15.22 8.59
CA TYR A 330 36.60 15.54 7.45
C TYR A 330 36.61 17.02 7.06
N TYR A 331 35.48 17.72 7.16
CA TYR A 331 35.32 19.08 6.62
C TYR A 331 35.34 20.18 7.70
N SER A 332 34.87 19.88 8.91
CA SER A 332 34.65 20.85 10.00
C SER A 332 35.24 20.36 11.33
N LYS A 333 36.52 19.97 11.33
CA LYS A 333 37.20 19.31 12.48
C LYS A 333 37.23 20.13 13.77
N ASP A 334 37.13 21.46 13.68
CA ASP A 334 37.11 22.36 14.85
C ASP A 334 35.70 22.57 15.43
N ALA A 335 34.65 22.19 14.69
CA ALA A 335 33.28 22.27 15.16
C ALA A 335 32.99 21.15 16.16
N LYS A 336 32.35 21.49 17.29
CA LYS A 336 32.02 20.51 18.34
C LYS A 336 30.73 19.74 18.05
N SER A 337 29.80 20.37 17.35
CA SER A 337 28.52 19.78 16.96
C SER A 337 27.97 20.44 15.70
N LEU A 338 27.10 19.70 15.02
CA LEU A 338 26.32 20.15 13.86
C LEU A 338 24.93 19.51 13.97
N ASN A 339 23.86 20.24 13.66
CA ASN A 339 22.47 19.81 13.82
C ASN A 339 22.15 19.23 15.22
N GLY A 340 22.79 19.76 16.25
CA GLY A 340 22.60 19.30 17.64
C GLY A 340 23.34 18.00 18.00
N LEU A 341 24.06 17.38 17.06
CA LEU A 341 24.81 16.15 17.28
C LEU A 341 26.32 16.41 17.32
N THR A 342 27.01 15.79 18.27
CA THR A 342 28.48 15.68 18.23
C THR A 342 28.92 14.60 17.26
N ARG A 343 30.20 14.59 16.88
CA ARG A 343 30.79 13.56 16.00
C ARG A 343 30.50 12.14 16.50
N VAL A 344 30.65 11.90 17.81
CA VAL A 344 30.47 10.59 18.44
C VAL A 344 29.00 10.17 18.46
N GLU A 345 28.09 11.10 18.75
CA GLU A 345 26.64 10.82 18.71
C GLU A 345 26.17 10.52 17.29
N ALA A 346 26.56 11.34 16.32
CA ALA A 346 26.24 11.16 14.91
C ALA A 346 26.75 9.82 14.36
N GLN A 347 27.99 9.45 14.69
CA GLN A 347 28.56 8.13 14.35
C GLN A 347 27.72 6.99 14.93
N LYS A 348 27.39 7.05 16.21
CA LYS A 348 26.65 5.99 16.89
C LYS A 348 25.23 5.84 16.35
N ILE A 349 24.54 6.96 16.11
CA ILE A 349 23.17 6.98 15.59
C ILE A 349 23.15 6.42 14.16
N SER A 350 24.01 6.93 13.27
CA SER A 350 24.09 6.42 11.89
C SER A 350 24.43 4.92 11.84
N GLN A 351 25.38 4.45 12.66
CA GLN A 351 25.69 3.02 12.75
C GLN A 351 24.51 2.16 13.22
N ASP A 352 23.74 2.62 14.22
CA ASP A 352 22.55 1.88 14.67
C ASP A 352 21.48 1.82 13.58
N LEU A 353 21.22 2.94 12.90
CA LEU A 353 20.26 3.03 11.81
C LEU A 353 20.66 2.15 10.62
N PHE A 354 21.93 2.21 10.17
CA PHE A 354 22.41 1.33 9.09
C PHE A 354 22.34 -0.15 9.47
N LYS A 355 22.64 -0.52 10.73
CA LYS A 355 22.50 -1.92 11.19
C LYS A 355 21.03 -2.39 11.19
N ARG A 356 20.09 -1.51 11.57
CA ARG A 356 18.65 -1.80 11.47
C ARG A 356 18.21 -1.91 10.01
N ALA A 357 18.62 -0.99 9.16
CA ALA A 357 18.36 -1.05 7.72
C ALA A 357 18.82 -2.40 7.14
N LEU A 358 20.06 -2.80 7.41
CA LEU A 358 20.62 -4.09 6.98
C LEU A 358 19.86 -5.30 7.51
N THR A 359 19.31 -5.23 8.73
CA THR A 359 18.50 -6.31 9.30
C THR A 359 17.25 -6.57 8.46
N TYR A 360 16.61 -5.53 7.95
CA TYR A 360 15.43 -5.67 7.09
C TYR A 360 15.81 -5.93 5.63
N LEU A 361 16.79 -5.23 5.06
CA LEU A 361 17.22 -5.44 3.68
C LEU A 361 17.71 -6.88 3.43
N LYS A 362 18.42 -7.49 4.38
CA LYS A 362 18.81 -8.91 4.29
C LYS A 362 17.61 -9.85 4.27
N GLN A 363 16.53 -9.51 4.97
CA GLN A 363 15.26 -10.27 4.92
C GLN A 363 14.43 -9.99 3.67
N ALA A 364 14.70 -8.89 2.97
CA ALA A 364 14.07 -8.53 1.71
C ALA A 364 14.74 -9.15 0.48
N GLN A 365 15.94 -9.74 0.62
CA GLN A 365 16.67 -10.34 -0.49
C GLN A 365 15.86 -11.42 -1.21
N ASP A 366 15.89 -11.38 -2.53
CA ASP A 366 15.35 -12.40 -3.42
C ASP A 366 16.49 -13.04 -4.22
N GLU A 367 16.53 -14.37 -4.31
CA GLU A 367 17.57 -15.08 -5.07
C GLU A 367 17.47 -14.84 -6.58
N GLN A 368 16.31 -14.40 -7.07
CA GLN A 368 16.06 -14.14 -8.48
C GLN A 368 16.27 -12.67 -8.87
N GLU A 369 16.45 -11.78 -7.89
CA GLU A 369 16.58 -10.33 -8.11
C GLU A 369 17.93 -9.82 -7.57
N PRO A 370 19.01 -9.84 -8.38
CA PRO A 370 20.33 -9.38 -7.98
C PRO A 370 20.37 -7.94 -7.45
N GLU A 371 19.43 -7.08 -7.86
CA GLU A 371 19.30 -5.72 -7.35
C GLU A 371 19.06 -5.68 -5.83
N THR A 372 18.34 -6.65 -5.27
CA THR A 372 18.14 -6.75 -3.82
C THR A 372 19.45 -7.04 -3.08
N TRP A 373 20.41 -7.68 -3.74
CA TRP A 373 21.74 -7.92 -3.18
C TRP A 373 22.58 -6.65 -3.20
N VAL A 374 22.48 -5.87 -4.27
CA VAL A 374 23.15 -4.57 -4.40
C VAL A 374 22.67 -3.61 -3.32
N ASN A 375 21.35 -3.52 -3.08
CA ASN A 375 20.81 -2.69 -1.99
C ASN A 375 21.42 -3.03 -0.62
N VAL A 376 21.67 -4.32 -0.35
CA VAL A 376 22.35 -4.74 0.88
C VAL A 376 23.82 -4.31 0.85
N ALA A 377 24.53 -4.51 -0.26
CA ALA A 377 25.93 -4.13 -0.35
C ALA A 377 26.14 -2.61 -0.22
N GLU A 378 25.32 -1.79 -0.87
CA GLU A 378 25.38 -0.33 -0.75
C GLU A 378 25.09 0.14 0.69
N ALA A 379 24.10 -0.46 1.35
CA ALA A 379 23.85 -0.20 2.77
C ALA A 379 25.04 -0.63 3.67
N MET A 380 25.76 -1.68 3.28
CA MET A 380 27.00 -2.09 3.97
C MET A 380 28.13 -1.12 3.71
N ILE A 381 28.30 -0.60 2.50
CA ILE A 381 29.28 0.45 2.19
C ILE A 381 28.99 1.71 3.01
N SER A 382 27.72 2.13 3.08
CA SER A 382 27.29 3.25 3.93
C SER A 382 27.61 3.01 5.41
N LEU A 383 27.40 1.80 5.93
CA LEU A 383 27.84 1.43 7.27
C LEU A 383 29.37 1.50 7.41
N GLY A 384 30.11 0.96 6.43
CA GLY A 384 31.57 1.00 6.37
C GLY A 384 32.12 2.42 6.47
N ASN A 385 31.48 3.37 5.77
CA ASN A 385 31.83 4.80 5.77
C ASN A 385 31.69 5.46 7.15
N THR A 386 30.96 4.85 8.09
CA THR A 386 30.79 5.36 9.46
C THR A 386 31.82 4.80 10.45
N TYR A 387 32.61 3.81 10.06
CA TYR A 387 33.69 3.31 10.90
C TYR A 387 34.94 4.21 10.82
N GLU A 388 35.87 4.01 11.75
CA GLU A 388 37.15 4.71 11.67
C GLU A 388 37.93 4.23 10.45
N ILE A 389 38.64 5.13 9.78
CA ILE A 389 39.47 4.78 8.62
C ILE A 389 40.50 3.72 9.03
N ASP A 390 40.65 2.69 8.20
CA ASP A 390 41.53 1.54 8.40
C ASP A 390 41.17 0.70 9.65
N SER A 391 39.96 0.87 10.19
CA SER A 391 39.50 0.00 11.26
C SER A 391 39.15 -1.38 10.72
N LYS A 392 39.32 -2.40 11.57
CA LYS A 392 38.99 -3.78 11.23
C LYS A 392 37.52 -3.92 10.83
N GLU A 393 36.63 -3.22 11.52
CA GLU A 393 35.20 -3.20 11.24
C GLU A 393 34.89 -2.61 9.86
N GLN A 394 35.62 -1.56 9.44
CA GLN A 394 35.49 -1.00 8.10
C GLN A 394 35.89 -2.02 7.03
N GLU A 395 37.10 -2.60 7.15
CA GLU A 395 37.63 -3.57 6.20
C GLU A 395 36.73 -4.82 6.09
N GLU A 396 36.27 -5.37 7.22
CA GLU A 396 35.34 -6.51 7.23
C GLU A 396 34.02 -6.17 6.53
N THR A 397 33.48 -4.98 6.78
CA THR A 397 32.21 -4.54 6.20
C THR A 397 32.31 -4.35 4.69
N TYR A 398 33.37 -3.69 4.20
CA TYR A 398 33.58 -3.50 2.77
C TYR A 398 33.86 -4.81 2.04
N LYS A 399 34.64 -5.72 2.65
CA LYS A 399 34.91 -7.04 2.07
C LYS A 399 33.64 -7.87 1.91
N GLU A 400 32.73 -7.82 2.88
CA GLU A 400 31.43 -8.48 2.75
C GLU A 400 30.57 -7.81 1.66
N ALA A 401 30.58 -6.48 1.56
CA ALA A 401 29.86 -5.75 0.50
C ALA A 401 30.40 -6.10 -0.90
N GLU A 402 31.72 -6.11 -1.07
CA GLU A 402 32.41 -6.51 -2.30
C GLU A 402 32.01 -7.93 -2.72
N ALA A 403 32.01 -8.89 -1.78
CA ALA A 403 31.62 -10.27 -2.09
C ALA A 403 30.17 -10.38 -2.61
N ILE A 404 29.26 -9.56 -2.06
CA ILE A 404 27.86 -9.48 -2.50
C ILE A 404 27.77 -8.83 -3.89
N LEU A 405 28.51 -7.74 -4.13
CA LEU A 405 28.54 -7.05 -5.43
C LEU A 405 29.14 -7.93 -6.52
N VAL A 406 30.22 -8.67 -6.26
CA VAL A 406 30.81 -9.63 -7.21
C VAL A 406 29.79 -10.71 -7.58
N LYS A 407 29.02 -11.20 -6.60
CA LYS A 407 27.93 -12.15 -6.86
C LYS A 407 26.85 -11.53 -7.74
N ALA A 408 26.40 -10.31 -7.43
CA ALA A 408 25.38 -9.61 -8.21
C ALA A 408 25.85 -9.33 -9.64
N ASN A 409 27.08 -8.83 -9.80
CA ASN A 409 27.69 -8.51 -11.09
C ASN A 409 27.81 -9.73 -12.00
N ASN A 410 28.20 -10.88 -11.46
CA ASN A 410 28.23 -12.13 -12.19
C ASN A 410 26.83 -12.58 -12.64
N ALA A 411 25.81 -12.39 -11.78
CA ALA A 411 24.44 -12.76 -12.10
C ALA A 411 23.81 -11.85 -13.18
N THR A 412 24.28 -10.61 -13.31
CA THR A 412 23.77 -9.62 -14.27
C THR A 412 24.67 -9.37 -15.48
N ASN A 413 25.74 -10.17 -15.64
CA ASN A 413 26.73 -10.04 -16.73
C ASN A 413 27.41 -8.67 -16.79
N GLY A 414 27.87 -8.13 -15.66
CA GLY A 414 28.70 -6.92 -15.64
C GLY A 414 27.95 -5.62 -15.32
N LYS A 415 26.66 -5.65 -14.96
CA LYS A 415 25.86 -4.43 -14.70
C LYS A 415 26.40 -3.58 -13.54
N TYR A 416 27.16 -4.19 -12.62
CA TYR A 416 27.62 -3.55 -11.39
C TYR A 416 29.15 -3.44 -11.32
N GLU A 417 29.84 -3.56 -12.46
CA GLU A 417 31.30 -3.46 -12.53
C GLU A 417 31.79 -2.08 -12.06
N ASP A 418 31.10 -1.00 -12.45
CA ASP A 418 31.47 0.36 -12.04
C ASP A 418 31.43 0.56 -10.51
N ILE A 419 30.43 -0.04 -9.84
CA ILE A 419 30.31 0.01 -8.37
C ILE A 419 31.47 -0.77 -7.73
N LEU A 420 31.82 -1.92 -8.29
CA LEU A 420 32.94 -2.74 -7.84
C LEU A 420 34.28 -2.03 -8.01
N GLU A 421 34.52 -1.42 -9.17
CA GLU A 421 35.76 -0.70 -9.46
C GLU A 421 35.92 0.50 -8.51
N ASN A 422 34.85 1.26 -8.26
CA ASN A 422 34.88 2.38 -7.31
C ASN A 422 35.17 1.92 -5.87
N LEU A 423 34.63 0.77 -5.46
CA LEU A 423 34.92 0.21 -4.14
C LEU A 423 36.38 -0.27 -4.01
N MET A 424 36.95 -0.84 -5.07
CA MET A 424 38.34 -1.34 -5.07
C MET A 424 39.40 -0.23 -5.26
N GLN A 425 39.01 0.94 -5.76
CA GLN A 425 39.90 2.10 -5.87
C GLN A 425 40.02 2.90 -4.56
N GLY A 426 39.11 2.68 -3.59
CA GLY A 426 39.20 3.20 -2.23
C GLY A 426 40.02 2.29 -1.32
#